data_AF-A0A6I2Z3R4-F1
#
_entry.id   AF-A0A6I2Z3R4-F1
#
_cell.length_a   1.000
_cell.length_b   1.000
_cell.length_c   1.000
_cell.angle_alpha   90.00
_cell.angle_beta   90.00
_cell.angle_gamma   90.00
#
_symmetry.space_group_name_H-M   'P 1'
#
loop_
_entity.id
_entity.type
_entity.pdbx_description
1 polymer ?
#
loop_
_entity_poly.entity_id
_entity_poly.type
_entity_poly.pdbx_seq_one_letter_code
_entity_poly.pdbx_strand_id
1 'polypeptide(L)'
;MSRIIAVCAMVFLLSGCSQKAAFEELADGVCTSAQEKLVAAHISSQIDAIAKEDWKLAYSYASPVFRSNVEIDQFAYIIGAQYGMLIDNQGYEFNGCTIANQKITQQVAVTSNSSVTDLTYILSVQKGLLGVDSATASEAKLEA
;
A
#
# COMPACT_ATOMS: atom_id res chain seq x y z
N MET A 1 -2.18 -15.94 -49.24
CA MET A 1 -3.01 -15.58 -48.07
C MET A 1 -2.38 -16.28 -46.86
N SER A 2 -1.38 -15.66 -46.24
CA SER A 2 -1.47 -14.74 -45.11
C SER A 2 -1.59 -15.46 -43.76
N ARG A 3 -0.62 -15.13 -42.89
CA ARG A 3 -0.60 -15.23 -41.40
C ARG A 3 0.02 -16.49 -40.79
N ILE A 4 1.36 -16.48 -40.70
CA ILE A 4 2.07 -17.22 -39.66
C ILE A 4 1.95 -16.41 -38.35
N ILE A 5 1.59 -17.15 -37.32
CA ILE A 5 1.17 -16.74 -35.98
C ILE A 5 2.34 -16.04 -35.27
N ALA A 6 2.15 -14.77 -34.90
CA ALA A 6 3.06 -14.07 -34.01
C ALA A 6 2.79 -14.54 -32.58
N VAL A 7 3.67 -15.42 -32.08
CA VAL A 7 3.75 -15.78 -30.66
C VAL A 7 4.31 -14.57 -29.92
N CYS A 8 3.44 -13.72 -29.37
CA CYS A 8 3.84 -12.73 -28.38
C CYS A 8 4.19 -13.47 -27.09
N ALA A 9 5.48 -13.68 -26.87
CA ALA A 9 6.02 -14.17 -25.61
C ALA A 9 5.62 -13.20 -24.49
N MET A 10 4.78 -13.67 -23.57
CA MET A 10 4.52 -13.01 -22.30
C MET A 10 5.79 -13.03 -21.46
N VAL A 11 6.51 -11.91 -21.42
CA VAL A 11 7.55 -11.66 -20.43
C VAL A 11 6.86 -11.07 -19.19
N PHE A 12 6.56 -11.92 -18.19
CA PHE A 12 5.86 -11.50 -16.97
C PHE A 12 6.51 -11.92 -15.65
N LEU A 13 7.83 -12.18 -15.60
CA LEU A 13 8.42 -12.84 -14.41
C LEU A 13 9.70 -12.21 -13.85
N LEU A 14 9.77 -10.90 -13.62
CA LEU A 14 10.94 -10.31 -12.93
C LEU A 14 10.65 -9.28 -11.82
N SER A 15 9.39 -8.92 -11.52
CA SER A 15 9.11 -7.93 -10.47
C SER A 15 9.42 -8.43 -9.04
N GLY A 16 9.36 -9.74 -8.79
CA GLY A 16 9.57 -10.31 -7.46
C GLY A 16 11.02 -10.28 -6.96
N CYS A 17 12.01 -10.42 -7.85
CA CYS A 17 13.43 -10.41 -7.45
C CYS A 17 13.90 -9.02 -7.01
N SER A 18 13.38 -7.98 -7.65
CA SER A 18 13.74 -6.58 -7.33
C SER A 18 13.23 -6.17 -5.95
N GLN A 19 12.01 -6.59 -5.58
CA GLN A 19 11.44 -6.26 -4.28
C GLN A 19 12.20 -6.93 -3.12
N LYS A 20 12.57 -8.21 -3.30
CA LYS A 20 13.32 -8.94 -2.27
C LYS A 20 14.66 -8.28 -1.96
N ALA A 21 15.39 -7.86 -3.00
CA ALA A 21 16.68 -7.20 -2.84
C ALA A 21 16.55 -5.83 -2.12
N ALA A 22 15.48 -5.07 -2.38
CA ALA A 22 15.27 -3.76 -1.76
C ALA A 22 14.99 -3.83 -0.25
N PHE A 23 14.59 -4.99 0.28
CA PHE A 23 14.23 -5.18 1.69
C PHE A 23 15.00 -6.33 2.35
N GLU A 24 16.12 -6.76 1.77
CA GLU A 24 16.97 -7.81 2.34
C GLU A 24 17.63 -7.36 3.66
N GLU A 25 17.90 -6.05 3.79
CA GLU A 25 18.33 -5.39 5.01
C GLU A 25 17.54 -4.09 5.21
N LEU A 26 16.60 -4.09 6.19
CA LEU A 26 15.84 -2.90 6.58
C LEU A 26 16.69 -2.04 7.53
N ALA A 27 17.69 -1.36 6.97
CA ALA A 27 18.49 -0.41 7.73
C ALA A 27 17.63 0.78 8.19
N ASP A 28 17.78 1.17 9.45
CA ASP A 28 17.08 2.33 10.02
C ASP A 28 17.48 3.63 9.28
N GLY A 29 16.52 4.52 9.05
CA GLY A 29 16.72 5.79 8.35
C GLY A 29 15.62 6.15 7.35
N VAL A 30 15.92 7.04 6.41
CA VAL A 30 15.02 7.38 5.31
C VAL A 30 15.02 6.25 4.28
N CYS A 31 13.85 5.94 3.72
CA CYS A 31 13.75 4.97 2.64
C CYS A 31 14.63 5.38 1.45
N THR A 32 15.29 4.43 0.83
CA THR A 32 15.92 4.65 -0.48
C THR A 32 14.86 4.85 -1.55
N SER A 33 15.20 5.49 -2.67
CA SER A 33 14.25 5.69 -3.78
C SER A 33 13.68 4.38 -4.37
N ALA A 34 14.40 3.26 -4.22
CA ALA A 34 13.87 1.96 -4.61
C ALA A 34 12.79 1.47 -3.64
N GLN A 35 13.02 1.62 -2.33
CA GLN A 35 12.06 1.28 -1.29
C GLN A 35 10.82 2.17 -1.37
N GLU A 36 10.98 3.48 -1.54
CA GLU A 36 9.87 4.43 -1.73
C GLU A 36 8.94 4.00 -2.87
N LYS A 37 9.51 3.65 -4.03
CA LYS A 37 8.72 3.19 -5.19
C LYS A 37 7.94 1.91 -4.90
N LEU A 38 8.56 0.96 -4.22
CA LEU A 38 7.93 -0.33 -3.89
C LEU A 38 6.83 -0.16 -2.83
N VAL A 39 7.08 0.65 -1.80
CA VAL A 39 6.12 0.97 -0.74
C VAL A 39 4.93 1.74 -1.33
N ALA A 40 5.20 2.76 -2.15
CA ALA A 40 4.17 3.54 -2.82
C ALA A 40 3.31 2.66 -3.73
N ALA A 41 3.92 1.80 -4.56
CA ALA A 41 3.18 0.87 -5.43
C ALA A 41 2.32 -0.12 -4.64
N HIS A 42 2.79 -0.57 -3.47
CA HIS A 42 2.05 -1.49 -2.62
C HIS A 42 0.83 -0.82 -1.98
N ILE A 43 1.01 0.37 -1.39
CA ILE A 43 -0.08 1.14 -0.78
C ILE A 43 -1.07 1.64 -1.83
N SER A 44 -0.58 2.15 -2.97
CA SER A 44 -1.44 2.64 -4.06
C SER A 44 -2.35 1.53 -4.56
N SER A 45 -1.82 0.31 -4.73
CA SER A 45 -2.62 -0.83 -5.17
C SER A 45 -3.68 -1.24 -4.14
N GLN A 46 -3.39 -1.09 -2.85
CA GLN A 46 -4.39 -1.32 -1.80
C GLN A 46 -5.48 -0.24 -1.83
N ILE A 47 -5.10 1.05 -1.91
CA ILE A 47 -6.06 2.17 -1.97
C ILE A 47 -6.94 2.03 -3.22
N ASP A 48 -6.37 1.73 -4.38
CA ASP A 48 -7.11 1.54 -5.64
C ASP A 48 -8.09 0.36 -5.57
N ALA A 49 -7.75 -0.69 -4.84
CA ALA A 49 -8.64 -1.82 -4.59
C ALA A 49 -9.78 -1.44 -3.62
N ILE A 50 -9.47 -0.66 -2.57
CA ILE A 50 -10.49 -0.10 -1.64
C ILE A 50 -11.47 0.80 -2.39
N ALA A 51 -10.98 1.67 -3.27
CA ALA A 51 -11.79 2.59 -4.09
C ALA A 51 -12.81 1.86 -5.00
N LYS A 52 -12.48 0.63 -5.38
CA LYS A 52 -13.33 -0.26 -6.19
C LYS A 52 -14.14 -1.23 -5.35
N GLU A 53 -14.01 -1.14 -4.02
CA GLU A 53 -14.59 -2.08 -3.06
C GLU A 53 -14.20 -3.55 -3.34
N ASP A 54 -13.04 -3.77 -3.97
CA ASP A 54 -12.46 -5.11 -4.14
C ASP A 54 -11.79 -5.52 -2.83
N TRP A 55 -12.60 -5.87 -1.84
CA TRP A 55 -12.16 -6.17 -0.48
C TRP A 55 -11.16 -7.32 -0.44
N LYS A 56 -11.29 -8.30 -1.33
CA LYS A 56 -10.37 -9.44 -1.39
C LYS A 56 -9.00 -9.01 -1.88
N LEU A 57 -8.93 -8.19 -2.92
CA LEU A 57 -7.67 -7.66 -3.41
C LEU A 57 -7.06 -6.67 -2.41
N ALA A 58 -7.84 -5.73 -1.87
CA ALA A 58 -7.40 -4.77 -0.87
C ALA A 58 -6.82 -5.46 0.37
N TYR A 59 -7.53 -6.46 0.89
CA TYR A 59 -7.10 -7.25 2.05
C TYR A 59 -5.83 -8.06 1.75
N SER A 60 -5.59 -8.47 0.51
CA SER A 60 -4.38 -9.22 0.13
C SER A 60 -3.06 -8.43 0.31
N TYR A 61 -3.14 -7.09 0.31
CA TYR A 61 -2.01 -6.19 0.59
C TYR A 61 -1.73 -6.02 2.10
N ALA A 62 -2.61 -6.50 2.97
CA ALA A 62 -2.39 -6.48 4.41
C ALA A 62 -1.39 -7.56 4.83
N SER A 63 -0.61 -7.28 5.87
CA SER A 63 0.43 -8.19 6.34
C SER A 63 -0.17 -9.51 6.85
N PRO A 64 0.60 -10.61 6.81
CA PRO A 64 0.14 -11.87 7.39
C PRO A 64 -0.25 -11.76 8.86
N VAL A 65 0.42 -10.87 9.61
CA VAL A 65 0.11 -10.60 11.02
C VAL A 65 -1.23 -9.86 11.14
N PHE A 66 -1.51 -8.86 10.30
CA PHE A 66 -2.82 -8.23 10.29
C PHE A 66 -3.91 -9.25 9.96
N ARG A 67 -3.70 -10.04 8.91
CA ARG A 67 -4.67 -11.03 8.42
C ARG A 67 -4.91 -12.19 9.39
N SER A 68 -4.00 -12.48 10.31
CA SER A 68 -4.24 -13.48 11.36
C SER A 68 -5.12 -12.97 12.51
N ASN A 69 -5.36 -11.66 12.60
CA ASN A 69 -6.09 -11.02 13.69
C ASN A 69 -7.38 -10.33 13.24
N VAL A 70 -7.51 -10.00 11.95
CA VAL A 70 -8.65 -9.28 11.39
C VAL A 70 -9.15 -10.03 10.17
N GLU A 71 -10.37 -10.54 10.24
CA GLU A 71 -11.05 -11.18 9.10
C GLU A 71 -11.41 -10.16 8.01
N ILE A 72 -11.58 -10.63 6.77
CA ILE A 72 -11.87 -9.77 5.62
C ILE A 72 -13.14 -8.91 5.80
N ASP A 73 -14.20 -9.47 6.40
CA ASP A 73 -15.45 -8.75 6.65
C ASP A 73 -15.26 -7.64 7.69
N GLN A 74 -14.44 -7.90 8.71
CA GLN A 74 -14.08 -6.91 9.72
C GLN A 74 -13.20 -5.81 9.12
N PHE A 75 -12.28 -6.16 8.21
CA PHE A 75 -11.48 -5.19 7.45
C PHE A 75 -12.38 -4.27 6.62
N ALA A 76 -13.30 -4.82 5.82
CA ALA A 76 -14.23 -4.02 5.01
C ALA A 76 -15.10 -3.11 5.89
N TYR A 77 -15.60 -3.63 7.01
CA TYR A 77 -16.38 -2.84 7.98
C TYR A 77 -15.58 -1.67 8.57
N ILE A 78 -14.33 -1.90 9.01
CA ILE A 78 -13.47 -0.85 9.56
C ILE A 78 -13.22 0.24 8.52
N ILE A 79 -12.92 -0.14 7.28
CA ILE A 79 -12.69 0.81 6.20
C ILE A 79 -13.94 1.65 5.94
N GLY A 80 -15.11 1.02 5.80
CA GLY A 80 -16.37 1.76 5.59
C GLY A 80 -16.75 2.67 6.75
N ALA A 81 -16.44 2.28 7.99
CA ALA A 81 -16.82 3.04 9.18
C ALA A 81 -15.85 4.19 9.51
N GLN A 82 -14.55 4.02 9.29
CA GLN A 82 -13.51 4.92 9.79
C GLN A 82 -12.65 5.53 8.68
N TYR A 83 -12.61 4.90 7.51
CA TYR A 83 -11.74 5.29 6.41
C TYR A 83 -12.50 5.48 5.10
N GLY A 84 -13.73 6.00 5.17
CA GLY A 84 -14.55 6.27 3.98
C GLY A 84 -13.85 7.14 2.93
N MET A 85 -12.91 8.01 3.35
CA MET A 85 -12.08 8.81 2.45
C MET A 85 -11.21 7.97 1.49
N LEU A 86 -10.91 6.71 1.82
CA LEU A 86 -10.20 5.79 0.94
C LEU A 86 -11.12 5.19 -0.13
N ILE A 87 -12.41 5.04 0.17
CA ILE A 87 -13.42 4.60 -0.80
C ILE A 87 -13.68 5.74 -1.78
N ASP A 88 -13.94 6.94 -1.26
CA ASP A 88 -14.24 8.15 -2.04
C ASP A 88 -12.99 8.92 -2.49
N ASN A 89 -11.85 8.24 -2.63
CA ASN A 89 -10.59 8.93 -2.93
C ASN A 89 -10.60 9.52 -4.36
N GLN A 90 -10.08 10.74 -4.48
CA GLN A 90 -9.94 11.50 -5.72
C GLN A 90 -8.47 11.68 -6.13
N GLY A 91 -7.55 11.11 -5.35
CA GLY A 91 -6.11 11.18 -5.52
C GLY A 91 -5.37 11.03 -4.19
N TYR A 92 -4.10 10.68 -4.26
CA TYR A 92 -3.22 10.57 -3.10
C TYR A 92 -1.78 10.95 -3.44
N GLU A 93 -1.08 11.51 -2.46
CA GLU A 93 0.32 11.91 -2.55
C GLU A 93 1.15 11.20 -1.49
N PHE A 94 2.32 10.70 -1.88
CA PHE A 94 3.27 10.04 -0.98
C PHE A 94 4.28 11.05 -0.45
N ASN A 95 4.34 11.16 0.88
CA ASN A 95 5.23 12.05 1.60
C ASN A 95 6.39 11.23 2.23
N GLY A 96 6.78 11.52 3.47
CA GLY A 96 7.92 10.89 4.12
C GLY A 96 7.81 9.36 4.22
N CYS A 97 8.92 8.68 3.91
CA CYS A 97 9.11 7.24 4.09
C CYS A 97 10.34 7.00 4.97
N THR A 98 10.16 6.27 6.08
CA THR A 98 11.26 5.94 7.00
C THR A 98 11.20 4.49 7.44
N ILE A 99 12.36 3.96 7.83
CA ILE A 99 12.53 2.63 8.40
C ILE A 99 13.06 2.81 9.82
N ALA A 100 12.40 2.14 10.77
CA ALA A 100 12.87 2.05 12.14
C ALA A 100 12.40 0.73 12.76
N ASN A 101 13.28 0.02 13.47
CA ASN A 101 12.93 -1.22 14.16
C ASN A 101 12.26 -2.26 13.24
N GLN A 102 12.77 -2.41 12.01
CA GLN A 102 12.24 -3.32 10.97
C GLN A 102 10.81 -3.02 10.52
N LYS A 103 10.30 -1.81 10.80
CA LYS A 103 9.02 -1.32 10.30
C LYS A 103 9.25 -0.17 9.34
N ILE A 104 8.44 -0.11 8.30
CA ILE A 104 8.40 1.00 7.36
C ILE A 104 7.23 1.89 7.76
N THR A 105 7.48 3.19 7.87
CA THR A 105 6.45 4.22 8.07
C THR A 105 6.34 5.04 6.80
N GLN A 106 5.16 5.10 6.19
CA GLN A 106 4.86 5.90 5.01
C GLN A 106 3.73 6.88 5.31
N GLN A 107 3.98 8.17 5.05
CA GLN A 107 2.96 9.21 5.11
C GLN A 107 2.27 9.35 3.76
N VAL A 108 0.94 9.43 3.76
CA VAL A 108 0.11 9.54 2.55
C VAL A 108 -0.97 10.59 2.77
N ALA A 109 -1.02 11.61 1.91
CA ALA A 109 -2.10 12.58 1.90
C ALA A 109 -3.18 12.10 0.92
N VAL A 110 -4.41 11.83 1.40
CA VAL A 110 -5.53 11.38 0.58
C VAL A 110 -6.51 12.52 0.38
N THR A 111 -6.84 12.81 -0.87
CA THR A 111 -7.86 13.81 -1.21
C THR A 111 -9.20 13.12 -1.42
N SER A 112 -10.24 13.56 -0.73
CA SER A 112 -11.62 13.09 -0.89
C SER A 112 -12.58 14.22 -0.56
N ASN A 113 -13.64 14.39 -1.34
CA ASN A 113 -14.67 15.41 -1.12
C ASN A 113 -14.10 16.82 -0.85
N SER A 114 -13.08 17.22 -1.62
CA SER A 114 -12.36 18.49 -1.48
C SER A 114 -11.63 18.71 -0.14
N SER A 115 -11.45 17.65 0.65
CA SER A 115 -10.66 17.65 1.89
C SER A 115 -9.44 16.73 1.74
N VAL A 116 -8.35 17.10 2.41
CA VAL A 116 -7.14 16.26 2.49
C VAL A 116 -7.08 15.63 3.87
N THR A 117 -6.87 14.32 3.92
CA THR A 117 -6.62 13.58 5.17
C THR A 117 -5.24 12.93 5.12
N ASP A 118 -4.41 13.21 6.12
CA ASP A 118 -3.08 12.62 6.23
C ASP A 118 -3.15 11.27 6.95
N LEU A 119 -2.69 10.22 6.28
CA LEU A 119 -2.59 8.87 6.81
C LEU A 119 -1.13 8.52 7.08
N THR A 120 -0.89 7.87 8.21
CA THR A 120 0.38 7.20 8.51
C THR A 120 0.20 5.69 8.38
N TYR A 121 0.86 5.10 7.39
CA TYR A 121 0.89 3.66 7.16
C TYR A 121 2.11 3.04 7.84
N ILE A 122 1.90 1.92 8.52
CA ILE A 122 2.96 1.06 9.04
C ILE A 122 2.96 -0.23 8.22
N LEU A 123 4.13 -0.62 7.73
CA LEU A 123 4.31 -1.83 6.95
C LEU A 123 5.42 -2.69 7.55
N SER A 124 5.31 -3.99 7.31
CA SER A 124 6.35 -4.96 7.57
C SER A 124 6.73 -5.73 6.31
N VAL A 125 7.94 -6.27 6.31
CA VAL A 125 8.42 -7.16 5.25
C VAL A 125 8.58 -8.56 5.84
N GLN A 126 7.83 -9.53 5.31
CA GLN A 126 7.96 -10.93 5.70
C GLN A 126 8.38 -11.75 4.47
N LYS A 127 9.54 -12.42 4.55
CA LYS A 127 10.11 -13.22 3.44
C LYS A 127 10.23 -12.43 2.12
N GLY A 128 10.53 -11.12 2.22
CA GLY A 128 10.65 -10.22 1.06
C GLY A 128 9.32 -9.66 0.54
N LEU A 129 8.18 -9.97 1.20
CA LEU A 129 6.87 -9.45 0.84
C LEU A 129 6.46 -8.31 1.77
N LEU A 130 6.15 -7.15 1.18
CA LEU A 130 5.53 -6.04 1.89
C LEU A 130 4.11 -6.41 2.33
N GLY A 131 3.71 -5.90 3.49
CA GLY A 131 2.36 -6.00 3.98
C GLY A 131 2.03 -4.83 4.89
N VAL A 132 0.84 -4.24 4.72
CA VAL A 132 0.34 -3.17 5.59
C VAL A 132 -0.09 -3.78 6.93
N ASP A 133 0.51 -3.29 8.01
CA ASP A 133 0.16 -3.67 9.39
C ASP A 133 -0.94 -2.77 9.95
N SER A 134 -0.94 -1.48 9.62
CA SER A 134 -1.93 -0.52 10.07
C SER A 134 -1.91 0.77 9.24
N ALA A 135 -3.01 1.51 9.24
CA ALA A 135 -3.07 2.89 8.80
C ALA A 135 -3.77 3.72 9.87
N THR A 136 -3.23 4.89 10.21
CA THR A 136 -3.85 5.80 11.18
C THR A 136 -4.08 7.14 10.51
N ALA A 137 -5.30 7.65 10.60
CA ALA A 137 -5.58 9.02 10.18
C ALA A 137 -5.07 9.98 11.23
N SER A 138 -4.28 10.95 10.78
CA SER A 138 -3.98 12.14 11.57
C SER A 138 -5.26 12.97 11.60
N GLU A 139 -5.69 13.43 12.77
CA GLU A 139 -6.77 14.42 12.80
C GLU A 139 -6.35 15.63 11.97
N ALA A 140 -7.27 16.18 11.18
CA ALA A 140 -7.01 17.41 10.45
C ALA A 140 -6.55 18.45 11.47
N LYS A 141 -5.30 18.91 11.34
CA LYS A 141 -4.81 20.05 12.11
C LYS A 141 -5.73 21.21 11.73
N LEU A 142 -6.69 21.53 12.60
CA LEU A 142 -7.43 22.77 12.55
C LEU A 142 -6.38 23.88 12.63
N GLU A 143 -6.04 24.45 11.48
CA GLU A 143 -5.28 25.70 11.41
C GLU A 143 -6.16 26.75 12.13
N ALA A 144 -5.71 27.13 13.32
CA ALA A 144 -6.33 28.17 14.16
C ALA A 144 -6.06 29.57 13.60
#